data_AF-A0AAU0VCZ6-F1
#
_entry.id   AF-A0AAU0VCZ6-F1
#
_cell.length_a   1.000
_cell.length_b   1.000
_cell.length_c   1.000
_cell.angle_alpha   90.00
_cell.angle_beta   90.00
_cell.angle_gamma   90.00
#
_symmetry.space_group_name_H-M   'P 1'
#
loop_
_entity.id
_entity.type
_entity.pdbx_description
1 polymer ?
#
loop_
_entity_poly.entity_id
_entity_poly.type
_entity_poly.pdbx_seq_one_letter_code
_entity_poly.pdbx_strand_id
1 'polypeptide(L)'
;MTTQFGYGNVRIAVAARTGTATPSGDAIAIHVQADGTTAAAVVDGIGHSHRVASVAELLATVMVRVAARRGSLAGLLTGTELVADKGAGVTNRSRTPSQW
;
A
#
# COMPACT_ATOMS: atom_id res chain seq x y z
N MET A 1 3.79 10.97 -11.29
CA MET A 1 3.90 9.70 -12.04
C MET A 1 2.52 9.31 -12.52
N THR A 2 2.37 9.00 -13.81
CA THR A 2 1.09 8.55 -14.40
C THR A 2 1.25 7.14 -14.95
N THR A 3 0.41 6.20 -14.54
CA THR A 3 0.43 4.80 -15.05
C THR A 3 -0.99 4.34 -15.35
N GLN A 4 -1.18 3.70 -16.52
CA GLN A 4 -2.46 3.12 -16.93
C GLN A 4 -2.34 1.59 -17.00
N PHE A 5 -3.28 0.88 -16.38
CA PHE A 5 -3.39 -0.58 -16.44
C PHE A 5 -4.68 -0.97 -17.19
N GLY A 6 -4.58 -1.92 -18.13
CA GLY A 6 -5.71 -2.43 -18.89
C GLY A 6 -5.80 -3.96 -18.76
N TYR A 7 -6.85 -4.44 -18.08
CA TYR A 7 -7.23 -5.86 -18.02
C TYR A 7 -8.77 -5.94 -17.97
N GLY A 8 -9.40 -6.46 -19.03
CA GLY A 8 -10.86 -6.46 -19.19
C GLY A 8 -11.46 -5.08 -19.54
N ASN A 9 -12.75 -4.88 -19.20
CA ASN A 9 -13.52 -3.65 -19.52
C ASN A 9 -13.21 -2.46 -18.59
N VAL A 10 -12.29 -2.61 -17.62
CA VAL A 10 -11.96 -1.56 -16.65
C VAL A 10 -10.59 -0.98 -16.98
N ARG A 11 -10.55 0.34 -17.21
CA ARG A 11 -9.30 1.09 -17.36
C ARG A 11 -8.99 1.81 -16.06
N ILE A 12 -7.80 1.59 -15.52
CA ILE A 12 -7.36 2.26 -14.30
C ILE A 12 -6.19 3.17 -14.66
N ALA A 13 -6.27 4.43 -14.26
CA ALA A 13 -5.19 5.38 -14.35
C ALA A 13 -4.87 5.90 -12.95
N VAL A 14 -3.57 6.02 -12.66
CA VAL A 14 -3.05 6.52 -11.39
C VAL A 14 -2.27 7.78 -11.66
N ALA A 15 -2.47 8.81 -10.84
CA ALA A 15 -1.64 10.01 -10.82
C ALA A 15 -1.23 10.33 -9.38
N ALA A 16 0.06 10.51 -9.15
CA ALA A 16 0.61 10.92 -7.87
C ALA A 16 1.67 12.01 -8.05
N ARG A 17 1.72 12.93 -7.09
CA ARG A 17 2.70 14.02 -7.03
C ARG A 17 3.23 14.12 -5.61
N THR A 18 4.55 14.05 -5.46
CA THR A 18 5.19 14.45 -4.20
C THR A 18 5.19 15.97 -4.09
N GLY A 19 4.73 16.48 -2.95
CA GLY A 19 4.73 17.90 -2.63
C GLY A 19 6.12 18.42 -2.28
N THR A 20 6.22 19.18 -1.20
CA THR A 20 7.45 19.88 -0.78
C THR A 20 8.39 19.02 0.06
N ALA A 21 7.96 17.84 0.50
CA ALA A 21 8.75 16.95 1.35
C ALA A 21 8.81 15.53 0.75
N THR A 22 9.99 14.93 0.81
CA THR A 22 10.27 13.55 0.40
C THR A 22 10.71 12.72 1.61
N PRO A 23 10.35 11.42 1.69
CA PRO A 23 9.46 10.69 0.78
C PRO A 23 7.98 11.06 0.94
N SER A 24 7.17 10.78 -0.09
CA SER A 24 5.71 10.87 0.01
C SER A 24 5.18 9.79 0.95
N GLY A 25 4.25 10.16 1.82
CA GLY A 25 3.50 9.21 2.65
C GLY A 25 2.41 8.47 1.88
N ASP A 26 2.18 8.83 0.61
CA ASP A 26 1.12 8.24 -0.21
C ASP A 26 1.61 6.96 -0.88
N ALA A 27 0.72 5.99 -0.99
CA ALA A 27 0.97 4.77 -1.76
C ALA A 27 -0.27 4.35 -2.54
N ILE A 28 -0.02 3.74 -3.70
CA ILE A 28 -1.08 3.25 -4.59
C ILE A 28 -0.70 1.86 -5.07
N ALA A 29 -1.64 0.93 -5.00
CA ALA A 29 -1.48 -0.41 -5.55
C ALA A 29 -2.72 -0.80 -6.36
N ILE A 30 -2.51 -1.62 -7.39
CA ILE A 30 -3.56 -2.22 -8.21
C ILE A 30 -3.25 -3.71 -8.31
N HIS A 31 -4.26 -4.54 -8.12
CA HIS A 31 -4.16 -5.98 -8.27
C HIS A 31 -5.29 -6.51 -9.14
N VAL A 32 -4.94 -7.34 -10.11
CA VAL A 32 -5.87 -8.04 -10.99
C VAL A 32 -5.72 -9.53 -10.74
N GLN A 33 -6.82 -10.20 -10.43
CA GLN A 33 -6.86 -11.65 -10.28
C GLN A 33 -7.04 -12.36 -11.61
N ALA A 34 -6.80 -13.69 -11.60
CA ALA A 34 -6.94 -14.54 -12.78
C ALA A 34 -8.37 -14.57 -13.35
N ASP A 35 -9.39 -14.31 -12.52
CA ASP A 35 -10.80 -14.21 -12.92
C ASP A 35 -11.17 -12.82 -13.48
N GLY A 36 -10.20 -11.90 -13.57
CA GLY A 36 -10.40 -10.52 -14.01
C GLY A 36 -10.88 -9.56 -12.91
N THR A 37 -11.13 -10.05 -11.69
CA THR A 37 -11.48 -9.19 -10.56
C THR A 37 -10.33 -8.23 -10.28
N THR A 38 -10.64 -6.93 -10.32
CA THR A 38 -9.64 -5.87 -10.15
C THR A 38 -9.90 -5.09 -8.87
N ALA A 39 -8.87 -4.91 -8.06
CA ALA A 39 -8.89 -4.08 -6.86
C ALA A 39 -7.80 -3.01 -6.94
N ALA A 40 -8.10 -1.83 -6.42
CA ALA A 40 -7.16 -0.73 -6.26
C ALA A 40 -7.24 -0.21 -4.83
N ALA A 41 -6.09 0.22 -4.29
CA ALA A 41 -6.01 0.86 -2.99
C ALA A 41 -5.15 2.12 -3.12
N VAL A 42 -5.59 3.17 -2.43
CA VAL A 42 -4.84 4.40 -2.19
C VAL A 42 -4.72 4.55 -0.69
N VAL A 43 -3.51 4.76 -0.21
CA VAL A 43 -3.19 4.96 1.21
C VAL A 43 -2.53 6.32 1.33
N ASP A 44 -3.03 7.14 2.25
CA ASP A 44 -2.43 8.42 2.66
C ASP A 44 -1.82 8.23 4.05
N GLY A 45 -0.49 8.17 4.09
CA GLY A 45 0.28 8.05 5.31
C GLY A 45 0.46 9.40 5.99
N ILE A 46 0.14 9.47 7.29
CA ILE A 46 0.36 10.69 8.07
C ILE A 46 1.86 10.95 8.28
N GLY A 47 2.40 11.94 7.56
CA GLY A 47 3.78 12.41 7.68
C GLY A 47 4.69 12.02 6.50
N HIS A 48 5.97 12.36 6.60
CA HIS A 48 6.93 12.30 5.48
C HIS A 48 8.21 11.51 5.81
N SER A 49 8.12 10.50 6.70
CA SER A 49 9.27 9.65 7.02
C SER A 49 9.36 8.45 6.09
N HIS A 50 10.57 7.91 5.90
CA HIS A 50 10.75 6.63 5.20
C HIS A 50 9.92 5.50 5.80
N ARG A 51 9.72 5.50 7.12
CA ARG A 51 8.85 4.54 7.79
C ARG A 51 7.40 4.67 7.30
N VAL A 52 6.86 5.89 7.28
CA VAL A 52 5.49 6.15 6.81
C VAL A 52 5.31 5.72 5.35
N ALA A 53 6.22 6.12 4.47
CA ALA A 53 6.20 5.72 3.06
C ALA A 53 6.22 4.19 2.89
N SER A 54 7.12 3.49 3.60
CA SER A 54 7.23 2.03 3.53
C SER A 54 5.99 1.30 4.08
N VAL A 55 5.39 1.82 5.14
CA VAL A 55 4.15 1.26 5.70
C VAL A 55 2.99 1.48 4.74
N ALA A 56 2.85 2.68 4.18
CA ALA A 56 1.80 2.96 3.20
C ALA A 56 1.89 2.03 1.98
N GLU A 57 3.09 1.77 1.46
CA GLU A 57 3.32 0.84 0.35
C GLU A 57 2.94 -0.62 0.70
N LEU A 58 3.32 -1.08 1.89
CA LEU A 58 2.94 -2.41 2.39
C LEU A 58 1.41 -2.54 2.52
N LEU A 59 0.77 -1.53 3.13
CA LEU A 59 -0.68 -1.50 3.31
C LEU A 59 -1.39 -1.57 1.96
N ALA A 60 -1.06 -0.68 1.02
CA ALA A 60 -1.68 -0.65 -0.30
C ALA A 60 -1.56 -2.03 -0.98
N THR A 61 -0.38 -2.64 -0.92
CA THR A 61 -0.11 -3.96 -1.53
C THR A 61 -0.93 -5.10 -0.91
N VAL A 62 -1.04 -5.15 0.42
CA VAL A 62 -1.81 -6.21 1.09
C VAL A 62 -3.31 -5.98 0.90
N MET A 63 -3.77 -4.74 1.05
CA MET A 63 -5.17 -4.36 0.90
C MET A 63 -5.73 -4.79 -0.45
N VAL A 64 -5.04 -4.51 -1.56
CA VAL A 64 -5.54 -4.91 -2.90
C VAL A 64 -5.61 -6.41 -3.11
N ARG A 65 -4.69 -7.18 -2.52
CA ARG A 65 -4.70 -8.64 -2.62
C ARG A 65 -5.87 -9.24 -1.87
N VAL A 66 -6.17 -8.73 -0.68
CA VAL A 66 -7.34 -9.19 0.10
C VAL A 66 -8.63 -8.67 -0.52
N ALA A 67 -8.68 -7.40 -0.93
CA ALA A 67 -9.85 -6.79 -1.52
C ALA A 67 -10.30 -7.54 -2.77
N ALA A 68 -9.37 -7.92 -3.65
CA ALA A 68 -9.72 -8.70 -4.83
C ALA A 68 -10.30 -10.08 -4.48
N ARG A 69 -9.92 -10.70 -3.35
CA ARG A 69 -10.38 -12.06 -2.96
C ARG A 69 -11.66 -12.06 -2.12
N ARG A 70 -11.85 -11.02 -1.32
CA ARG A 70 -12.82 -10.99 -0.21
C ARG A 70 -13.67 -9.73 -0.17
N GLY A 71 -13.55 -8.86 -1.17
CA GLY A 71 -14.26 -7.58 -1.24
C GLY A 71 -13.54 -6.45 -0.51
N SER A 72 -13.91 -5.21 -0.85
CA SER A 72 -13.24 -3.98 -0.41
C SER A 72 -13.17 -3.82 1.12
N LEU A 73 -14.25 -4.16 1.83
CA LEU A 73 -14.30 -4.07 3.29
C LEU A 73 -13.24 -4.96 3.96
N ALA A 74 -13.07 -6.20 3.49
CA ALA A 74 -12.05 -7.10 4.02
C ALA A 74 -10.63 -6.56 3.76
N GLY A 75 -10.41 -5.92 2.61
CA GLY A 75 -9.17 -5.21 2.31
C GLY A 75 -8.89 -4.09 3.31
N LEU A 76 -9.86 -3.22 3.56
CA LEU A 76 -9.75 -2.11 4.52
C LEU A 76 -9.45 -2.61 5.94
N LEU A 77 -10.22 -3.59 6.43
CA LEU A 77 -10.00 -4.15 7.76
C LEU A 77 -8.61 -4.78 7.90
N THR A 78 -8.12 -5.47 6.86
CA THR A 78 -6.76 -6.01 6.86
C THR A 78 -5.70 -4.92 6.98
N GLY A 79 -5.87 -3.79 6.28
CA GLY A 79 -4.98 -2.65 6.42
C GLY A 79 -4.98 -2.08 7.84
N THR A 80 -6.16 -1.93 8.45
CA THR A 80 -6.30 -1.47 9.84
C THR A 80 -5.58 -2.38 10.82
N GLU A 81 -5.76 -3.70 10.69
CA GLU A 81 -5.08 -4.68 11.56
C GLU A 81 -3.56 -4.63 11.42
N LEU A 82 -3.04 -4.44 10.21
CA LEU A 82 -1.60 -4.27 9.98
C LEU A 82 -1.04 -3.01 10.65
N VAL A 83 -1.79 -1.90 10.68
CA VAL A 83 -1.35 -0.68 11.39
C VAL A 83 -1.44 -0.83 12.91
N ALA A 84 -2.45 -1.56 13.39
CA ALA A 84 -2.66 -1.80 14.81
C ALA A 84 -1.53 -2.64 15.43
N ASP A 85 -0.91 -3.54 14.65
CA ASP A 85 0.28 -4.27 15.06
C ASP A 85 1.54 -3.38 15.05
N LYS A 86 2.03 -3.05 16.24
CA LYS A 86 3.27 -2.28 16.43
C LYS A 86 4.51 -2.92 15.79
N GLY A 87 4.45 -4.22 15.44
CA GLY A 87 5.51 -5.00 14.79
C GLY A 87 5.40 -5.13 13.26
N ALA A 88 4.34 -4.61 12.61
CA ALA A 88 4.07 -4.82 11.18
C ALA A 88 5.05 -4.15 10.20
N GLY A 89 6.08 -3.45 10.69
CA GLY A 89 7.18 -2.99 9.86
C GLY A 89 8.06 -4.17 9.42
N VAL A 90 8.54 -4.16 8.17
CA VAL A 90 9.57 -5.09 7.73
C VAL A 90 10.83 -4.86 8.57
N THR A 91 11.06 -5.72 9.57
CA THR A 91 12.36 -5.80 10.23
C THR A 91 13.32 -6.50 9.26
N ASN A 92 14.04 -5.74 8.45
CA ASN A 92 15.23 -6.30 7.81
C ASN A 92 16.28 -6.51 8.91
N ARG A 93 16.31 -7.70 9.50
CA ARG A 93 17.29 -8.07 10.54
C ARG A 93 18.65 -8.27 9.88
N SER A 94 19.32 -7.17 9.58
CA SER A 94 20.74 -7.15 9.24
C SER A 94 21.42 -5.87 9.71
N ARG A 95 21.41 -5.58 11.02
CA ARG A 95 22.58 -5.10 11.80
C ARG A 95 22.23 -4.70 13.24
N THR A 96 22.74 -5.52 14.15
CA THR A 96 23.16 -5.32 15.56
C THR A 96 22.23 -4.62 16.57
N PRO A 97 21.84 -5.30 17.66
CA PRO A 97 21.37 -4.64 18.87
C PRO A 97 22.58 -4.13 19.67
N SER A 98 22.81 -2.81 19.71
CA SER A 98 23.59 -2.19 20.79
C SER A 98 23.43 -0.67 20.84
N GLN A 99 22.80 -0.24 21.94
CA GLN A 99 23.09 0.94 22.77
C GLN A 99 22.57 2.34 22.35
N TRP A 100 21.78 2.84 23.32
CA TRP A 100 21.20 4.18 23.54
C TRP A 100 19.90 4.48 22.80
#